data_AF-A0A9P0ZG00-F1
#
_entry.id   AF-A0A9P0ZG00-F1
#
_cell.length_a   1.000
_cell.length_b   1.000
_cell.length_c   1.000
_cell.angle_alpha   90.00
_cell.angle_beta   90.00
_cell.angle_gamma   90.00
#
_symmetry.space_group_name_H-M   'P 1'
#
loop_
_entity.id
_entity.type
_entity.pdbx_description
1 polymer ?
#
loop_
_entity_poly.entity_id
_entity_poly.type
_entity_poly.pdbx_seq_one_letter_code
_entity_poly.pdbx_strand_id
1 'polypeptide(L)'
;MGILGYSFLVLGVLYAVAAQPITDQKEVDAIKKIVDHWNLSSKVNLNELDPCNRTAAWASEQANPRIACDCSATICHITHLKIYALDIIGEIPRELFALKELMDLNLGQNVLNGSIPAEIGQLSKMQYLSLGINNLTGKVPRELGNLSNLISLSFGSNNLHGSLPPELGNITSLEELYIDSSGVTGSIPQELSKLKSLKILWASDNRFTGNLPDFIGSLRDLTVLKLEGTLMEGPIPRSYGALTKLDDLRIGDLSHTDSSLSFTENLTSLSILSLRNCGISGQLPEWLSSFTNLKTLDLSFNKLTGEIPKSYKDFASLEYLYLGSNDLSGELPTNITNPKLIALDISFNLIHGTIPANKLASSVNAVGTMITGERSLDNSLCLIKNAVCTEKASASSFSIKCGGKQTVSVSGTKFDDDSETLGPASFYMGSNEHWSVSSSGIFINNPNGPIYTAQTDSQITNTLDSELYKTARISPTSLRYYGLRLKNGTYSIDLHFSEIQMDDSQDSWKGLGRRLFDIYIQGERVVQDFNVKEEARGSKKALLKNFSANVTNNVLDIHFFWAGKGTCCIPFQSTFGPIVSAIHVSQV
;
A
#
# COMPACT_ATOMS: atom_id res chain seq x y z
N MET A 1 -86.44 -46.27 7.75
CA MET A 1 -86.04 -45.11 6.90
C MET A 1 -85.98 -43.89 7.80
N GLY A 2 -84.83 -43.22 7.91
CA GLY A 2 -84.71 -42.00 8.73
C GLY A 2 -83.30 -41.70 9.23
N ILE A 3 -82.39 -41.44 8.28
CA ILE A 3 -81.23 -40.52 8.34
C ILE A 3 -80.38 -40.49 9.64
N LEU A 4 -79.20 -41.13 9.58
CA LEU A 4 -78.06 -40.87 10.46
C LEU A 4 -77.45 -39.49 10.12
N GLY A 5 -77.59 -38.52 11.04
CA GLY A 5 -76.89 -37.24 10.97
C GLY A 5 -75.47 -37.37 11.54
N TYR A 6 -74.46 -37.29 10.69
CA TYR A 6 -73.07 -37.13 11.11
C TYR A 6 -72.83 -35.67 11.54
N SER A 7 -72.54 -35.46 12.83
CA SER A 7 -71.97 -34.20 13.31
C SER A 7 -70.49 -34.16 12.97
N PHE A 8 -70.10 -33.26 12.06
CA PHE A 8 -68.70 -32.90 11.85
C PHE A 8 -68.28 -31.91 12.95
N LEU A 9 -67.44 -32.38 13.86
CA LEU A 9 -66.69 -31.54 14.79
C LEU A 9 -65.51 -30.95 14.02
N VAL A 10 -65.61 -29.66 13.67
CA VAL A 10 -64.49 -28.89 13.09
C VAL A 10 -63.54 -28.54 14.24
N LEU A 11 -62.45 -29.30 14.40
CA LEU A 11 -61.31 -28.86 15.19
C LEU A 11 -60.61 -27.73 14.43
N GLY A 12 -60.86 -26.49 14.82
CA GLY A 12 -60.06 -25.35 14.42
C GLY A 12 -58.67 -25.46 15.07
N VAL A 13 -57.66 -25.81 14.28
CA VAL A 13 -56.25 -25.65 14.69
C VAL A 13 -55.95 -24.15 14.67
N LEU A 14 -56.02 -23.52 15.85
CA LEU A 14 -55.43 -22.20 16.08
C LEU A 14 -53.91 -22.34 15.91
N TYR A 15 -53.39 -21.97 14.74
CA TYR A 15 -51.98 -21.62 14.64
C TYR A 15 -51.76 -20.40 15.52
N ALA A 16 -51.15 -20.60 16.69
CA ALA A 16 -50.56 -19.51 17.44
C ALA A 16 -49.43 -18.93 16.56
N VAL A 17 -49.72 -17.85 15.85
CA VAL A 17 -48.68 -17.01 15.26
C VAL A 17 -47.93 -16.42 16.45
N ALA A 18 -46.77 -17.00 16.79
CA ALA A 18 -45.89 -16.40 17.78
C ALA A 18 -45.62 -14.96 17.33
N ALA A 19 -45.93 -13.98 18.19
CA ALA A 19 -45.58 -12.59 17.92
C ALA A 19 -44.07 -12.52 17.63
N GLN A 20 -43.68 -11.82 16.57
CA GLN A 20 -42.27 -11.61 16.28
C GLN A 20 -41.62 -10.95 17.50
N PRO A 21 -40.46 -11.47 17.98
CA PRO A 21 -39.71 -10.81 19.04
C PRO A 21 -39.43 -9.36 18.64
N ILE A 22 -39.60 -8.43 19.59
CA ILE A 22 -39.42 -6.99 19.35
C ILE A 22 -38.00 -6.62 19.75
N THR A 23 -37.41 -5.65 19.06
CA THR A 23 -36.08 -5.13 19.41
C THR A 23 -36.10 -4.41 20.76
N ASP A 24 -35.01 -4.51 21.52
CA ASP A 24 -34.85 -3.74 22.76
C ASP A 24 -35.09 -2.24 22.49
N GLN A 25 -36.01 -1.63 23.23
CA GLN A 25 -36.44 -0.26 22.96
C GLN A 25 -35.30 0.76 23.07
N LYS A 26 -34.30 0.53 23.93
CA LYS A 26 -33.14 1.44 24.03
C LYS A 26 -32.28 1.36 22.79
N GLU A 27 -32.16 0.17 22.21
CA GLU A 27 -31.44 -0.02 20.95
C GLU A 27 -32.20 0.61 19.78
N VAL A 28 -33.54 0.49 19.74
CA VAL A 28 -34.40 1.20 18.78
C VAL A 28 -34.20 2.71 18.86
N ASP A 29 -34.23 3.28 20.06
CA ASP A 29 -34.05 4.72 20.27
C ASP A 29 -32.64 5.18 19.89
N ALA A 30 -31.63 4.36 20.19
CA ALA A 30 -30.24 4.63 19.84
C ALA A 30 -30.03 4.61 18.32
N ILE A 31 -30.47 3.56 17.63
CA ILE A 31 -30.24 3.41 16.19
C ILE A 31 -31.01 4.46 15.38
N LYS A 32 -32.19 4.90 15.85
CA LYS A 32 -32.89 6.06 15.26
C LYS A 32 -32.04 7.31 15.30
N LYS A 33 -31.45 7.63 16.46
CA LYS A 33 -30.56 8.79 16.61
C LYS A 33 -29.29 8.66 15.76
N ILE A 34 -28.72 7.46 15.63
CA ILE A 34 -27.55 7.20 14.77
C ILE A 34 -27.89 7.43 13.30
N VAL A 35 -29.03 6.89 12.84
CA VAL A 35 -29.53 7.06 11.47
C VAL A 35 -29.79 8.54 11.16
N ASP A 36 -30.41 9.27 12.08
CA ASP A 36 -30.67 10.71 11.92
C ASP A 36 -29.37 11.52 11.93
N HIS A 37 -28.44 11.22 12.86
CA HIS A 37 -27.14 11.89 12.98
C HIS A 37 -26.31 11.82 11.71
N TRP A 38 -26.33 10.68 11.01
CA TRP A 38 -25.63 10.49 9.73
C TRP A 38 -26.51 10.66 8.49
N ASN A 39 -27.73 11.19 8.64
CA ASN A 39 -28.68 11.44 7.55
C ASN A 39 -28.96 10.19 6.68
N LEU A 40 -29.11 9.03 7.32
CA LEU A 40 -29.32 7.75 6.66
C LEU A 40 -30.80 7.36 6.52
N SER A 41 -31.73 8.23 6.91
CA SER A 41 -33.18 7.90 6.96
C SER A 41 -33.77 7.55 5.59
N SER A 42 -33.14 7.99 4.49
CA SER A 42 -33.49 7.58 3.12
C SER A 42 -33.09 6.14 2.76
N LYS A 43 -32.11 5.57 3.47
CA LYS A 43 -31.61 4.20 3.29
C LYS A 43 -32.15 3.25 4.36
N VAL A 44 -32.42 3.75 5.55
CA VAL A 44 -32.93 2.99 6.71
C VAL A 44 -34.15 3.71 7.30
N ASN A 45 -35.36 3.28 6.93
CA ASN A 45 -36.60 3.88 7.42
C ASN A 45 -37.12 3.18 8.68
N LEU A 46 -36.75 3.69 9.85
CA LEU A 46 -37.13 3.15 11.17
C LEU A 46 -38.43 3.72 11.75
N ASN A 47 -39.17 4.52 10.98
CA ASN A 47 -40.47 5.05 11.41
C ASN A 47 -41.58 4.02 11.26
N GLU A 48 -41.43 3.10 10.30
CA GLU A 48 -42.45 2.12 9.94
C GLU A 48 -42.05 0.68 10.31
N LEU A 49 -40.76 0.39 10.33
CA LEU A 49 -40.23 -0.96 10.55
C LEU A 49 -39.33 -1.01 11.78
N ASP A 50 -39.45 -2.11 12.52
CA ASP A 50 -38.52 -2.48 13.57
C ASP A 50 -37.10 -2.70 12.99
N PRO A 51 -36.02 -2.24 13.66
CA PRO A 51 -34.65 -2.40 13.16
C PRO A 51 -34.25 -3.84 12.86
N CYS A 52 -34.78 -4.80 13.62
CA CYS A 52 -34.51 -6.24 13.48
C CYS A 52 -35.51 -6.95 12.56
N ASN A 53 -36.30 -6.21 11.79
CA ASN A 53 -37.19 -6.80 10.81
C ASN A 53 -36.40 -7.51 9.69
N ARG A 54 -36.57 -8.83 9.61
CA ARG A 54 -35.85 -9.71 8.66
C ARG A 54 -36.18 -9.47 7.19
N THR A 55 -37.28 -8.79 6.87
CA THR A 55 -37.65 -8.46 5.49
C THR A 55 -37.21 -7.06 5.07
N ALA A 56 -36.63 -6.28 5.99
CA ALA A 56 -36.14 -4.95 5.68
C ALA A 56 -34.93 -4.99 4.73
N ALA A 57 -34.78 -3.94 3.92
CA ALA A 57 -33.71 -3.85 2.93
C ALA A 57 -32.30 -3.89 3.57
N TRP A 58 -32.17 -3.48 4.84
CA TRP A 58 -30.92 -3.48 5.60
C TRP A 58 -30.61 -4.79 6.33
N ALA A 59 -31.51 -5.78 6.29
CA ALA A 59 -31.32 -7.05 7.00
C ALA A 59 -30.41 -8.05 6.24
N SER A 60 -30.22 -7.85 4.93
CA SER A 60 -29.40 -8.72 4.10
C SER A 60 -27.91 -8.64 4.46
N GLU A 61 -27.20 -9.77 4.34
CA GLU A 61 -25.75 -9.86 4.52
C GLU A 61 -24.99 -8.87 3.62
N GLN A 62 -25.50 -8.61 2.40
CA GLN A 62 -24.91 -7.71 1.42
C GLN A 62 -25.38 -6.26 1.54
N ALA A 63 -26.31 -5.95 2.47
CA ALA A 63 -26.86 -4.61 2.59
C ALA A 63 -25.83 -3.58 3.05
N ASN A 64 -26.10 -2.32 2.71
CA ASN A 64 -25.31 -1.17 3.14
C ASN A 64 -26.16 0.14 3.11
N PRO A 65 -26.58 0.69 4.26
CA PRO A 65 -26.32 0.21 5.61
C PRO A 65 -26.92 -1.18 5.89
N ARG A 66 -26.30 -1.89 6.84
CA ARG A 66 -26.81 -3.16 7.35
C ARG A 66 -27.01 -3.07 8.85
N ILE A 67 -28.16 -3.56 9.28
CA ILE A 67 -28.49 -3.81 10.69
C ILE A 67 -28.92 -5.27 10.76
N ALA A 68 -28.18 -6.10 11.51
CA ALA A 68 -28.57 -7.48 11.79
C ALA A 68 -28.64 -7.72 13.28
N CYS A 69 -29.49 -8.67 13.66
CA CYS A 69 -29.87 -8.89 15.04
C CYS A 69 -29.88 -10.36 15.42
N ASP A 70 -29.63 -10.64 16.69
CA ASP A 70 -29.98 -11.90 17.31
C ASP A 70 -31.38 -11.80 17.92
N CYS A 71 -32.28 -12.66 17.47
CA CYS A 71 -33.66 -12.78 17.95
C CYS A 71 -33.94 -14.20 18.47
N SER A 72 -32.90 -14.90 18.95
CA SER A 72 -33.03 -16.24 19.54
C SER A 72 -33.76 -16.22 20.89
N ALA A 73 -33.73 -15.07 21.58
CA ALA A 73 -34.47 -14.80 22.82
C ALA A 73 -35.82 -14.11 22.55
N THR A 74 -36.54 -13.77 23.62
CA THR A 74 -37.83 -13.04 23.56
C THR A 74 -37.69 -11.58 23.12
N ILE A 75 -36.50 -11.00 23.25
CA ILE A 75 -36.15 -9.64 22.83
C ILE A 75 -35.04 -9.77 21.78
N CYS A 76 -35.17 -9.06 20.66
CA CYS A 76 -34.13 -8.96 19.66
C CYS A 76 -33.06 -7.95 20.09
N HIS A 77 -31.80 -8.25 19.80
CA HIS A 77 -30.68 -7.34 20.01
C HIS A 77 -29.89 -7.12 18.73
N ILE A 78 -29.51 -5.89 18.44
CA ILE A 78 -28.66 -5.49 17.32
C ILE A 78 -27.24 -6.00 17.58
N THR A 79 -26.80 -6.92 16.72
CA THR A 79 -25.48 -7.56 16.84
C THR A 79 -24.53 -7.12 15.74
N HIS A 80 -25.03 -6.61 14.61
CA HIS A 80 -24.19 -6.12 13.52
C HIS A 80 -24.66 -4.77 13.00
N LEU A 81 -23.74 -3.84 12.85
CA LEU A 81 -23.96 -2.54 12.22
C LEU A 81 -22.87 -2.26 11.20
N LYS A 82 -23.24 -2.14 9.93
CA LYS A 82 -22.32 -1.79 8.85
C LYS A 82 -22.82 -0.56 8.11
N ILE A 83 -21.99 0.46 8.07
CA ILE A 83 -22.18 1.72 7.34
C ILE A 83 -20.84 2.01 6.66
N TYR A 84 -20.66 1.49 5.46
CA TYR A 84 -19.35 1.36 4.83
C TYR A 84 -19.33 2.10 3.49
N ALA A 85 -18.30 2.88 3.17
CA ALA A 85 -18.20 3.53 1.85
C ALA A 85 -19.45 4.36 1.48
N LEU A 86 -20.06 5.04 2.45
CA LEU A 86 -21.24 5.89 2.26
C LEU A 86 -20.94 7.38 2.40
N ASP A 87 -19.65 7.73 2.54
CA ASP A 87 -19.20 9.12 2.66
C ASP A 87 -19.87 9.86 3.83
N ILE A 88 -20.23 9.14 4.89
CA ILE A 88 -20.84 9.77 6.07
C ILE A 88 -19.83 10.67 6.78
N ILE A 89 -20.30 11.83 7.23
CA ILE A 89 -19.49 12.88 7.86
C ILE A 89 -19.94 13.04 9.32
N GLY A 90 -19.00 13.42 10.18
CA GLY A 90 -19.25 13.74 11.58
C GLY A 90 -18.58 12.78 12.54
N GLU A 91 -18.80 13.00 13.83
CA GLU A 91 -18.21 12.16 14.89
C GLU A 91 -18.98 10.85 15.06
N ILE A 92 -18.34 9.88 15.71
CA ILE A 92 -18.99 8.65 16.18
C ILE A 92 -19.96 9.02 17.33
N PRO A 93 -21.29 8.89 17.17
CA PRO A 93 -22.25 9.34 18.17
C PRO A 93 -22.25 8.44 19.41
N ARG A 94 -22.40 9.04 20.59
CA ARG A 94 -22.42 8.32 21.88
C ARG A 94 -23.53 7.26 21.97
N GLU A 95 -24.61 7.45 21.24
CA GLU A 95 -25.75 6.55 21.16
C GLU A 95 -25.36 5.17 20.65
N LEU A 96 -24.29 5.07 19.84
CA LEU A 96 -23.72 3.79 19.39
C LEU A 96 -23.38 2.87 20.57
N PHE A 97 -22.92 3.44 21.68
CA PHE A 97 -22.51 2.68 22.86
C PHE A 97 -23.70 2.14 23.67
N ALA A 98 -24.94 2.45 23.29
CA ALA A 98 -26.13 1.80 23.85
C ALA A 98 -26.34 0.38 23.32
N LEU A 99 -25.75 0.02 22.17
CA LEU A 99 -25.88 -1.29 21.53
C LEU A 99 -24.92 -2.31 22.19
N LYS A 100 -25.22 -2.74 23.42
CA LYS A 100 -24.30 -3.55 24.25
C LYS A 100 -24.02 -4.95 23.71
N GLU A 101 -24.93 -5.48 22.90
CA GLU A 101 -24.79 -6.80 22.27
C GLU A 101 -24.11 -6.75 20.89
N LEU A 102 -23.59 -5.59 20.49
CA LEU A 102 -22.92 -5.42 19.19
C LEU A 102 -21.64 -6.26 19.11
N MET A 103 -21.56 -7.10 18.08
CA MET A 103 -20.46 -8.02 17.78
C MET A 103 -19.66 -7.58 16.55
N ASP A 104 -20.29 -6.93 15.58
CA ASP A 104 -19.63 -6.43 14.38
C ASP A 104 -20.03 -4.96 14.14
N LEU A 105 -19.02 -4.09 14.13
CA LEU A 105 -19.16 -2.70 13.76
C LEU A 105 -18.21 -2.37 12.61
N ASN A 106 -18.78 -2.04 11.46
CA ASN A 106 -18.03 -1.59 10.30
C ASN A 106 -18.43 -0.18 9.87
N LEU A 107 -17.57 0.78 10.19
CA LEU A 107 -17.67 2.19 9.81
C LEU A 107 -16.55 2.59 8.82
N GLY A 108 -15.91 1.62 8.19
CA GLY A 108 -14.76 1.86 7.32
C GLY A 108 -15.13 2.59 6.03
N GLN A 109 -14.15 3.29 5.45
CA GLN A 109 -14.32 4.08 4.21
C GLN A 109 -15.42 5.14 4.34
N ASN A 110 -15.30 6.04 5.31
CA ASN A 110 -16.16 7.22 5.39
C ASN A 110 -15.31 8.46 5.66
N VAL A 111 -15.95 9.56 6.08
CA VAL A 111 -15.28 10.81 6.44
C VAL A 111 -15.51 11.12 7.91
N LEU A 112 -15.55 10.10 8.76
CA LEU A 112 -15.73 10.27 10.19
C LEU A 112 -14.58 11.08 10.78
N ASN A 113 -14.89 12.00 11.68
CA ASN A 113 -13.95 12.90 12.33
C ASN A 113 -14.05 12.81 13.86
N GLY A 114 -13.32 13.67 14.56
CA GLY A 114 -13.20 13.60 16.02
C GLY A 114 -12.32 12.44 16.47
N SER A 115 -12.35 12.12 17.76
CA SER A 115 -11.57 11.01 18.34
C SER A 115 -12.35 9.70 18.38
N ILE A 116 -11.64 8.57 18.44
CA ILE A 116 -12.25 7.29 18.84
C ILE A 116 -12.68 7.41 20.32
N PRO A 117 -13.98 7.36 20.66
CA PRO A 117 -14.44 7.58 22.04
C PRO A 117 -14.02 6.43 22.96
N ALA A 118 -13.68 6.73 24.21
CA ALA A 118 -13.27 5.73 25.21
C ALA A 118 -14.40 4.73 25.52
N GLU A 119 -15.65 5.14 25.36
CA GLU A 119 -16.85 4.34 25.53
C GLU A 119 -16.92 3.14 24.57
N ILE A 120 -16.09 3.11 23.50
CA ILE A 120 -15.94 1.92 22.65
C ILE A 120 -15.61 0.68 23.48
N GLY A 121 -14.84 0.83 24.56
CA GLY A 121 -14.49 -0.26 25.47
C GLY A 121 -15.66 -0.83 26.28
N GLN A 122 -16.87 -0.24 26.18
CA GLN A 122 -18.08 -0.77 26.79
C GLN A 122 -18.78 -1.83 25.93
N LEU A 123 -18.38 -2.02 24.67
CA LEU A 123 -18.96 -2.98 23.73
C LEU A 123 -18.34 -4.38 23.93
N SER A 124 -18.51 -4.95 25.12
CA SER A 124 -17.81 -6.18 25.55
C SER A 124 -18.03 -7.43 24.67
N LYS A 125 -19.08 -7.42 23.82
CA LYS A 125 -19.39 -8.50 22.87
C LYS A 125 -18.70 -8.33 21.51
N MET A 126 -18.01 -7.22 21.27
CA MET A 126 -17.37 -6.89 20.01
C MET A 126 -16.35 -7.97 19.58
N GLN A 127 -16.46 -8.39 18.32
CA GLN A 127 -15.57 -9.34 17.64
C GLN A 127 -14.89 -8.69 16.44
N TYR A 128 -15.59 -7.83 15.71
CA TYR A 128 -15.06 -7.17 14.51
C TYR A 128 -15.28 -5.65 14.62
N LEU A 129 -14.18 -4.88 14.65
CA LEU A 129 -14.23 -3.43 14.72
C LEU A 129 -13.43 -2.82 13.57
N SER A 130 -14.13 -2.23 12.60
CA SER A 130 -13.53 -1.55 11.45
C SER A 130 -13.85 -0.05 11.47
N LEU A 131 -12.82 0.76 11.69
CA LEU A 131 -12.82 2.22 11.68
C LEU A 131 -11.85 2.77 10.62
N GLY A 132 -11.25 1.90 9.81
CA GLY A 132 -10.20 2.28 8.87
C GLY A 132 -10.69 3.16 7.71
N ILE A 133 -9.80 3.94 7.11
CA ILE A 133 -10.08 4.87 6.00
C ILE A 133 -11.16 5.88 6.43
N ASN A 134 -10.78 6.74 7.38
CA ASN A 134 -11.60 7.83 7.90
C ASN A 134 -10.68 9.03 8.22
N ASN A 135 -11.25 10.10 8.76
CA ASN A 135 -10.53 11.29 9.20
C ASN A 135 -10.47 11.37 10.75
N LEU A 136 -10.40 10.22 11.43
CA LEU A 136 -10.34 10.18 12.90
C LEU A 136 -9.01 10.74 13.40
N THR A 137 -9.07 11.43 14.52
CA THR A 137 -7.94 12.11 15.18
C THR A 137 -7.84 11.68 16.64
N GLY A 138 -6.99 12.34 17.43
CA GLY A 138 -6.79 11.99 18.83
C GLY A 138 -5.85 10.80 19.02
N LYS A 139 -5.79 10.30 20.26
CA LYS A 139 -5.02 9.10 20.61
C LYS A 139 -5.87 7.85 20.46
N VAL A 140 -5.23 6.71 20.23
CA VAL A 140 -5.88 5.40 20.38
C VAL A 140 -6.26 5.22 21.86
N PRO A 141 -7.56 5.06 22.20
CA PRO A 141 -7.98 4.95 23.59
C PRO A 141 -7.55 3.60 24.18
N ARG A 142 -7.04 3.62 25.42
CA ARG A 142 -6.62 2.40 26.13
C ARG A 142 -7.78 1.45 26.39
N GLU A 143 -9.00 1.98 26.44
CA GLU A 143 -10.24 1.26 26.69
C GLU A 143 -10.55 0.24 25.57
N LEU A 144 -9.92 0.33 24.39
CA LEU A 144 -9.95 -0.74 23.39
C LEU A 144 -9.44 -2.08 23.97
N GLY A 145 -8.52 -2.03 24.93
CA GLY A 145 -8.04 -3.21 25.65
C GLY A 145 -9.10 -3.95 26.47
N ASN A 146 -10.29 -3.36 26.67
CA ASN A 146 -11.41 -4.01 27.36
C ASN A 146 -12.21 -4.94 26.43
N LEU A 147 -12.00 -4.89 25.11
CA LEU A 147 -12.72 -5.69 24.13
C LEU A 147 -12.14 -7.11 24.04
N SER A 148 -12.25 -7.89 25.11
CA SER A 148 -11.57 -9.19 25.26
C SER A 148 -12.01 -10.29 24.28
N ASN A 149 -13.08 -10.06 23.51
CA ASN A 149 -13.59 -10.99 22.49
C ASN A 149 -13.22 -10.55 21.06
N LEU A 150 -12.47 -9.45 20.91
CA LEU A 150 -12.16 -8.87 19.61
C LEU A 150 -11.22 -9.78 18.82
N ILE A 151 -11.61 -10.09 17.59
CA ILE A 151 -10.92 -10.96 16.64
C ILE A 151 -10.19 -10.11 15.60
N SER A 152 -10.85 -9.06 15.08
CA SER A 152 -10.28 -8.17 14.08
C SER A 152 -10.44 -6.70 14.50
N LEU A 153 -9.33 -5.97 14.48
CA LEU A 153 -9.27 -4.54 14.75
C LEU A 153 -8.64 -3.81 13.58
N SER A 154 -9.39 -2.89 12.98
CA SER A 154 -8.90 -2.00 11.93
C SER A 154 -9.15 -0.54 12.28
N PHE A 155 -8.09 0.25 12.35
CA PHE A 155 -8.15 1.71 12.39
C PHE A 155 -7.14 2.37 11.44
N GLY A 156 -6.58 1.58 10.51
CA GLY A 156 -5.65 2.04 9.47
C GLY A 156 -6.17 3.21 8.65
N SER A 157 -5.27 3.99 8.05
CA SER A 157 -5.60 5.15 7.20
C SER A 157 -6.51 6.16 7.92
N ASN A 158 -6.00 6.69 9.03
CA ASN A 158 -6.60 7.75 9.84
C ASN A 158 -5.53 8.78 10.24
N ASN A 159 -5.92 9.84 10.96
CA ASN A 159 -5.05 10.94 11.41
C ASN A 159 -4.84 10.93 12.94
N LEU A 160 -4.64 9.74 13.51
CA LEU A 160 -4.37 9.56 14.95
C LEU A 160 -2.97 10.07 15.30
N HIS A 161 -2.66 10.12 16.60
CA HIS A 161 -1.33 10.46 17.09
C HIS A 161 -1.04 9.82 18.46
N GLY A 162 0.19 9.98 18.92
CA GLY A 162 0.66 9.37 20.16
C GLY A 162 1.04 7.89 19.99
N SER A 163 1.43 7.26 21.09
CA SER A 163 1.83 5.85 21.09
C SER A 163 0.63 4.92 21.15
N LEU A 164 0.81 3.68 20.67
CA LEU A 164 -0.15 2.61 20.92
C LEU A 164 -0.28 2.37 22.44
N PRO A 165 -1.50 2.22 22.98
CA PRO A 165 -1.68 1.88 24.38
C PRO A 165 -1.25 0.43 24.65
N PRO A 166 -0.43 0.17 25.69
CA PRO A 166 -0.05 -1.17 26.12
C PRO A 166 -1.24 -2.12 26.37
N GLU A 167 -2.39 -1.57 26.74
CA GLU A 167 -3.63 -2.29 27.00
C GLU A 167 -4.16 -3.07 25.79
N LEU A 168 -3.75 -2.73 24.56
CA LEU A 168 -4.04 -3.56 23.39
C LEU A 168 -3.53 -5.00 23.55
N GLY A 169 -2.48 -5.21 24.34
CA GLY A 169 -1.98 -6.54 24.69
C GLY A 169 -2.95 -7.39 25.52
N ASN A 170 -4.03 -6.82 26.05
CA ASN A 170 -5.05 -7.58 26.78
C ASN A 170 -6.06 -8.30 25.86
N ILE A 171 -6.09 -7.95 24.57
CA ILE A 171 -7.02 -8.52 23.58
C ILE A 171 -6.46 -9.86 23.06
N THR A 172 -6.32 -10.85 23.94
CA THR A 172 -5.61 -12.10 23.58
C THR A 172 -6.32 -12.94 22.51
N SER A 173 -7.59 -12.64 22.20
CA SER A 173 -8.36 -13.22 21.09
C SER A 173 -8.00 -12.64 19.71
N LEU A 174 -7.23 -11.53 19.66
CA LEU A 174 -7.01 -10.80 18.42
C LEU A 174 -6.22 -11.64 17.41
N GLU A 175 -6.78 -11.78 16.23
CA GLU A 175 -6.18 -12.48 15.09
C GLU A 175 -5.68 -11.50 14.03
N GLU A 176 -6.34 -10.34 13.87
CA GLU A 176 -6.03 -9.37 12.83
C GLU A 176 -5.90 -7.96 13.39
N LEU A 177 -4.78 -7.31 13.11
CA LEU A 177 -4.51 -5.93 13.50
C LEU A 177 -4.05 -5.10 12.30
N TYR A 178 -4.94 -4.22 11.83
CA TYR A 178 -4.70 -3.28 10.73
C TYR A 178 -4.60 -1.86 11.25
N ILE A 179 -3.37 -1.34 11.29
CA ILE A 179 -3.03 -0.03 11.84
C ILE A 179 -2.17 0.78 10.89
N ASP A 180 -2.05 0.35 9.64
CA ASP A 180 -1.25 1.02 8.61
C ASP A 180 -1.69 2.48 8.41
N SER A 181 -0.77 3.38 8.10
CA SER A 181 -1.10 4.78 7.74
C SER A 181 -1.95 5.52 8.78
N SER A 182 -1.85 5.19 10.08
CA SER A 182 -2.73 5.72 11.14
C SER A 182 -2.18 6.96 11.84
N GLY A 183 -0.90 7.27 11.66
CA GLY A 183 -0.23 8.39 12.34
C GLY A 183 0.28 8.07 13.75
N VAL A 184 0.19 6.82 14.20
CA VAL A 184 0.73 6.40 15.51
C VAL A 184 2.26 6.48 15.54
N THR A 185 2.80 6.72 16.74
CA THR A 185 4.21 7.08 16.99
C THR A 185 4.82 6.22 18.11
N GLY A 186 6.11 6.39 18.38
CA GLY A 186 6.80 5.72 19.48
C GLY A 186 7.14 4.26 19.18
N SER A 187 7.52 3.48 20.19
CA SER A 187 7.82 2.05 20.02
C SER A 187 6.55 1.21 19.98
N ILE A 188 6.60 0.06 19.30
CA ILE A 188 5.56 -0.97 19.44
C ILE A 188 5.61 -1.54 20.89
N PRO A 189 4.51 -1.50 21.67
CA PRO A 189 4.50 -1.94 23.06
C PRO A 189 4.86 -3.43 23.24
N GLN A 190 5.67 -3.73 24.26
CA GLN A 190 6.08 -5.10 24.60
C GLN A 190 4.89 -5.99 25.00
N GLU A 191 3.81 -5.40 25.50
CA GLU A 191 2.59 -6.06 25.91
C GLU A 191 1.89 -6.78 24.74
N LEU A 192 2.13 -6.36 23.50
CA LEU A 192 1.60 -7.06 22.32
C LEU A 192 2.17 -8.47 22.17
N SER A 193 3.24 -8.81 22.90
CA SER A 193 3.74 -10.18 23.01
C SER A 193 2.70 -11.19 23.53
N LYS A 194 1.62 -10.73 24.20
CA LYS A 194 0.51 -11.54 24.69
C LYS A 194 -0.47 -12.00 23.60
N LEU A 195 -0.45 -11.38 22.42
CA LEU A 195 -1.40 -11.63 21.32
C LEU A 195 -1.07 -12.92 20.56
N LYS A 196 -1.11 -14.07 21.23
CA LYS A 196 -0.62 -15.35 20.68
C LYS A 196 -1.42 -15.87 19.48
N SER A 197 -2.67 -15.43 19.33
CA SER A 197 -3.54 -15.77 18.20
C SER A 197 -3.35 -14.88 16.97
N LEU A 198 -2.45 -13.88 17.02
CA LEU A 198 -2.29 -12.91 15.96
C LEU A 198 -1.75 -13.57 14.68
N LYS A 199 -2.49 -13.43 13.59
CA LYS A 199 -2.19 -13.93 12.24
C LYS A 199 -1.74 -12.80 11.32
N ILE A 200 -2.34 -11.62 11.45
CA ILE A 200 -2.05 -10.47 10.58
C ILE A 200 -1.64 -9.27 11.43
N LEU A 201 -0.45 -8.74 11.17
CA LEU A 201 -0.01 -7.45 11.65
C LEU A 201 0.37 -6.56 10.46
N TRP A 202 -0.49 -5.58 10.15
CA TRP A 202 -0.22 -4.57 9.14
C TRP A 202 -0.04 -3.21 9.80
N ALA A 203 1.20 -2.74 9.84
CA ALA A 203 1.60 -1.54 10.58
C ALA A 203 2.47 -0.56 9.77
N SER A 204 2.51 -0.71 8.44
CA SER A 204 3.24 0.15 7.50
C SER A 204 2.81 1.63 7.58
N ASP A 205 3.63 2.56 7.07
CA ASP A 205 3.36 4.01 7.06
C ASP A 205 2.97 4.59 8.43
N ASN A 206 3.72 4.23 9.47
CA ASN A 206 3.56 4.82 10.80
C ASN A 206 4.88 5.38 11.30
N ARG A 207 4.82 6.31 12.25
CA ARG A 207 6.02 6.94 12.83
C ARG A 207 6.57 6.09 13.98
N PHE A 208 6.56 4.77 13.83
CA PHE A 208 7.13 3.87 14.83
C PHE A 208 8.65 4.03 14.87
N THR A 209 9.20 4.17 16.08
CA THR A 209 10.62 4.40 16.34
C THR A 209 11.22 3.27 17.19
N GLY A 210 12.55 3.24 17.27
CA GLY A 210 13.29 2.24 18.05
C GLY A 210 13.48 0.93 17.28
N ASN A 211 14.06 -0.05 17.96
CA ASN A 211 14.38 -1.34 17.34
C ASN A 211 13.11 -2.14 17.00
N LEU A 212 13.22 -2.96 15.95
CA LEU A 212 12.26 -4.03 15.69
C LEU A 212 12.12 -4.94 16.95
N PRO A 213 10.90 -5.13 17.51
CA PRO A 213 10.76 -5.86 18.76
C PRO A 213 11.04 -7.36 18.61
N ASP A 214 11.95 -7.90 19.42
CA ASP A 214 12.28 -9.33 19.45
C ASP A 214 11.07 -10.23 19.71
N PHE A 215 10.10 -9.74 20.49
CA PHE A 215 8.93 -10.52 20.89
C PHE A 215 8.01 -10.89 19.72
N ILE A 216 8.10 -10.21 18.57
CA ILE A 216 7.32 -10.56 17.39
C ILE A 216 7.62 -12.01 16.98
N GLY A 217 8.85 -12.50 17.16
CA GLY A 217 9.22 -13.91 16.97
C GLY A 217 8.50 -14.91 17.91
N SER A 218 7.75 -14.44 18.90
CA SER A 218 6.91 -15.27 19.77
C SER A 218 5.44 -15.40 19.31
N LEU A 219 5.06 -14.70 18.23
CA LEU A 219 3.71 -14.70 17.65
C LEU A 219 3.63 -15.73 16.53
N ARG A 220 3.68 -17.02 16.92
CA ARG A 220 3.91 -18.15 15.99
C ARG A 220 2.80 -18.41 14.98
N ASP A 221 1.65 -17.77 15.15
CA ASP A 221 0.52 -17.86 14.23
C ASP A 221 0.52 -16.80 13.13
N LEU A 222 1.49 -15.88 13.12
CA LEU A 222 1.63 -14.85 12.09
C LEU A 222 1.80 -15.47 10.70
N THR A 223 0.93 -15.05 9.79
CA THR A 223 0.97 -15.31 8.35
C THR A 223 1.32 -14.05 7.56
N VAL A 224 1.01 -12.86 8.08
CA VAL A 224 1.30 -11.58 7.43
C VAL A 224 1.96 -10.61 8.42
N LEU A 225 3.13 -10.09 8.06
CA LEU A 225 3.83 -9.05 8.80
C LEU A 225 4.30 -7.94 7.85
N LYS A 226 3.76 -6.73 8.03
CA LYS A 226 4.10 -5.55 7.20
C LYS A 226 4.51 -4.37 8.07
N LEU A 227 5.76 -3.93 7.92
CA LEU A 227 6.42 -2.87 8.70
C LEU A 227 7.19 -1.87 7.80
N GLU A 228 6.78 -1.71 6.55
CA GLU A 228 7.39 -0.80 5.58
C GLU A 228 7.09 0.67 5.91
N GLY A 229 7.99 1.60 5.56
CA GLY A 229 7.76 3.04 5.76
C GLY A 229 7.62 3.46 7.21
N THR A 230 8.31 2.77 8.13
CA THR A 230 8.42 3.17 9.52
C THR A 230 9.71 3.96 9.79
N LEU A 231 9.94 4.38 11.04
CA LEU A 231 11.21 5.00 11.48
C LEU A 231 12.00 4.02 12.37
N MET A 232 11.81 2.72 12.15
CA MET A 232 12.41 1.68 12.97
C MET A 232 13.88 1.46 12.63
N GLU A 233 14.59 0.92 13.61
CA GLU A 233 16.02 0.63 13.53
C GLU A 233 16.24 -0.86 13.38
N GLY A 234 17.29 -1.21 12.64
CA GLY A 234 17.78 -2.58 12.57
C GLY A 234 18.58 -2.99 13.81
N PRO A 235 19.02 -4.25 13.89
CA PRO A 235 18.86 -5.29 12.88
C PRO A 235 17.48 -5.98 12.96
N ILE A 236 17.09 -6.69 11.91
CA ILE A 236 15.95 -7.63 11.98
C ILE A 236 16.28 -8.73 13.00
N PRO A 237 15.44 -8.95 14.04
CA PRO A 237 15.69 -9.94 15.08
C PRO A 237 15.79 -11.37 14.54
N ARG A 238 16.79 -12.13 15.02
CA ARG A 238 16.92 -13.57 14.70
C ARG A 238 15.70 -14.39 15.15
N SER A 239 14.97 -13.91 16.15
CA SER A 239 13.74 -14.56 16.63
C SER A 239 12.65 -14.62 15.55
N TYR A 240 12.72 -13.80 14.49
CA TYR A 240 11.73 -13.81 13.41
C TYR A 240 11.80 -15.09 12.57
N GLY A 241 12.95 -15.79 12.58
CA GLY A 241 13.07 -17.11 11.96
C GLY A 241 12.19 -18.20 12.59
N ALA A 242 11.55 -17.88 13.71
CA ALA A 242 10.62 -18.76 14.40
C ALA A 242 9.17 -18.64 13.87
N LEU A 243 8.90 -17.69 12.96
CA LEU A 243 7.60 -17.39 12.36
C LEU A 243 7.33 -18.22 11.10
N THR A 244 7.39 -19.54 11.23
CA THR A 244 7.39 -20.48 10.09
C THR A 244 6.07 -20.54 9.31
N LYS A 245 5.01 -19.84 9.76
CA LYS A 245 3.73 -19.72 9.05
C LYS A 245 3.64 -18.47 8.17
N LEU A 246 4.65 -17.60 8.18
CA LEU A 246 4.65 -16.39 7.37
C LEU A 246 4.51 -16.74 5.89
N ASP A 247 3.53 -16.10 5.27
CA ASP A 247 3.25 -16.10 3.83
C ASP A 247 3.69 -14.76 3.21
N ASP A 248 3.40 -13.63 3.86
CA ASP A 248 3.75 -12.28 3.40
C ASP A 248 4.58 -11.54 4.46
N LEU A 249 5.88 -11.41 4.21
CA LEU A 249 6.82 -10.67 5.06
C LEU A 249 7.35 -9.45 4.31
N ARG A 250 7.03 -8.26 4.83
CA ARG A 250 7.53 -6.98 4.31
C ARG A 250 8.08 -6.10 5.41
N ILE A 251 9.37 -5.82 5.33
CA ILE A 251 10.07 -4.90 6.22
C ILE A 251 10.89 -4.00 5.32
N GLY A 252 10.87 -2.69 5.55
CA GLY A 252 11.67 -1.79 4.74
C GLY A 252 12.07 -0.53 5.45
N ASP A 253 13.08 0.13 4.88
CA ASP A 253 13.54 1.47 5.28
C ASP A 253 14.07 1.52 6.74
N LEU A 254 14.78 0.46 7.16
CA LEU A 254 15.43 0.40 8.47
C LEU A 254 16.70 1.26 8.50
N SER A 255 16.99 1.82 9.68
CA SER A 255 18.18 2.65 9.91
C SER A 255 19.18 2.06 10.91
N HIS A 256 20.36 2.69 10.98
CA HIS A 256 21.49 2.47 11.90
C HIS A 256 22.25 1.14 11.78
N THR A 257 21.60 0.00 11.97
CA THR A 257 22.30 -1.30 12.11
C THR A 257 21.97 -2.26 10.97
N ASP A 258 23.01 -2.88 10.43
CA ASP A 258 22.89 -3.83 9.32
C ASP A 258 22.19 -5.13 9.73
N SER A 259 21.33 -5.63 8.84
CA SER A 259 20.59 -6.88 9.02
C SER A 259 21.24 -8.04 8.25
N SER A 260 20.75 -9.27 8.47
CA SER A 260 21.19 -10.47 7.75
C SER A 260 19.99 -11.30 7.31
N LEU A 261 20.15 -12.08 6.24
CA LEU A 261 19.13 -13.03 5.75
C LEU A 261 19.08 -14.33 6.54
N SER A 262 19.97 -14.57 7.51
CA SER A 262 20.08 -15.87 8.19
C SER A 262 18.80 -16.29 8.92
N PHE A 263 17.97 -15.35 9.37
CA PHE A 263 16.71 -15.70 10.04
C PHE A 263 15.69 -16.34 9.08
N THR A 264 15.87 -16.21 7.77
CA THR A 264 14.89 -16.69 6.78
C THR A 264 14.95 -18.20 6.54
N GLU A 265 15.99 -18.90 7.01
CA GLU A 265 16.29 -20.30 6.66
C GLU A 265 15.10 -21.26 6.75
N ASN A 266 14.26 -21.10 7.78
CA ASN A 266 13.11 -21.98 8.03
C ASN A 266 11.76 -21.41 7.58
N LEU A 267 11.72 -20.26 6.88
CA LEU A 267 10.50 -19.57 6.48
C LEU A 267 9.96 -20.08 5.13
N THR A 268 9.83 -21.41 4.99
CA THR A 268 9.50 -22.07 3.72
C THR A 268 8.05 -21.85 3.25
N SER A 269 7.18 -21.31 4.12
CA SER A 269 5.80 -20.94 3.78
C SER A 269 5.68 -19.65 2.96
N LEU A 270 6.73 -18.83 2.87
CA LEU A 270 6.68 -17.51 2.25
C LEU A 270 6.26 -17.58 0.78
N SER A 271 5.29 -16.72 0.41
CA SER A 271 4.99 -16.35 -0.97
C SER A 271 5.53 -14.97 -1.34
N ILE A 272 5.67 -14.06 -0.38
CA ILE A 272 6.23 -12.72 -0.55
C ILE A 272 7.29 -12.47 0.52
N LEU A 273 8.51 -12.18 0.07
CA LEU A 273 9.60 -11.70 0.91
C LEU A 273 10.11 -10.37 0.35
N SER A 274 9.80 -9.27 1.04
CA SER A 274 10.31 -7.93 0.74
C SER A 274 11.11 -7.42 1.93
N LEU A 275 12.42 -7.28 1.76
CA LEU A 275 13.33 -6.72 2.76
C LEU A 275 14.13 -5.56 2.17
N ARG A 276 13.42 -4.61 1.55
CA ARG A 276 14.02 -3.51 0.82
C ARG A 276 14.61 -2.46 1.74
N ASN A 277 15.81 -1.96 1.45
CA ASN A 277 16.40 -0.86 2.23
C ASN A 277 16.48 -1.19 3.73
N CYS A 278 16.91 -2.41 4.05
CA CYS A 278 17.00 -2.92 5.42
C CYS A 278 18.45 -3.01 5.94
N GLY A 279 19.41 -2.46 5.18
CA GLY A 279 20.84 -2.58 5.46
C GLY A 279 21.33 -4.03 5.45
N ILE A 280 20.70 -4.91 4.65
CA ILE A 280 21.08 -6.33 4.62
C ILE A 280 22.46 -6.48 4.01
N SER A 281 23.37 -7.13 4.73
CA SER A 281 24.74 -7.41 4.28
C SER A 281 25.01 -8.92 4.16
N GLY A 282 26.16 -9.27 3.60
CA GLY A 282 26.56 -10.66 3.35
C GLY A 282 26.20 -11.13 1.93
N GLN A 283 26.13 -12.44 1.72
CA GLN A 283 25.83 -13.06 0.42
C GLN A 283 24.37 -13.48 0.32
N LEU A 284 23.88 -13.60 -0.92
CA LEU A 284 22.59 -14.22 -1.22
C LEU A 284 22.63 -15.71 -0.83
N PRO A 285 21.71 -16.18 0.03
CA PRO A 285 21.72 -17.57 0.48
C PRO A 285 21.09 -18.52 -0.53
N GLU A 286 21.66 -19.71 -0.67
CA GLU A 286 21.19 -20.74 -1.61
C GLU A 286 19.82 -21.31 -1.24
N TRP A 287 19.50 -21.42 0.07
CA TRP A 287 18.27 -22.06 0.56
C TRP A 287 16.99 -21.35 0.12
N LEU A 288 17.04 -20.07 -0.25
CA LEU A 288 15.86 -19.34 -0.72
C LEU A 288 15.22 -20.03 -1.93
N SER A 289 16.01 -20.66 -2.80
CA SER A 289 15.47 -21.38 -3.96
C SER A 289 14.65 -22.62 -3.61
N SER A 290 14.74 -23.11 -2.36
CA SER A 290 13.93 -24.22 -1.86
C SER A 290 12.49 -23.82 -1.48
N PHE A 291 12.19 -22.51 -1.43
CA PHE A 291 10.87 -22.02 -1.04
C PHE A 291 9.90 -22.16 -2.20
N THR A 292 9.13 -23.24 -2.19
CA THR A 292 8.28 -23.67 -3.32
C THR A 292 7.11 -22.72 -3.59
N ASN A 293 6.69 -21.95 -2.60
CA ASN A 293 5.59 -20.98 -2.70
C ASN A 293 6.05 -19.55 -3.03
N LEU A 294 7.37 -19.27 -3.00
CA LEU A 294 7.89 -17.91 -3.12
C LEU A 294 7.65 -17.37 -4.53
N LYS A 295 6.83 -16.32 -4.62
CA LYS A 295 6.48 -15.62 -5.86
C LYS A 295 7.22 -14.31 -6.03
N THR A 296 7.42 -13.58 -4.93
CA THR A 296 8.10 -12.28 -4.93
C THR A 296 9.28 -12.31 -3.96
N LEU A 297 10.48 -12.05 -4.48
CA LEU A 297 11.68 -11.81 -3.69
C LEU A 297 12.21 -10.41 -4.00
N ASP A 298 12.08 -9.49 -3.05
CA ASP A 298 12.62 -8.14 -3.13
C ASP A 298 13.68 -7.91 -2.05
N LEU A 299 14.93 -7.82 -2.49
CA LEU A 299 16.10 -7.52 -1.68
C LEU A 299 16.81 -6.27 -2.20
N SER A 300 16.10 -5.40 -2.92
CA SER A 300 16.67 -4.20 -3.51
C SER A 300 17.11 -3.18 -2.45
N PHE A 301 18.05 -2.31 -2.83
CA PHE A 301 18.59 -1.24 -1.98
C PHE A 301 19.25 -1.76 -0.68
N ASN A 302 20.05 -2.81 -0.78
CA ASN A 302 20.78 -3.39 0.36
C ASN A 302 22.30 -3.35 0.10
N LYS A 303 23.07 -4.03 0.96
CA LYS A 303 24.53 -4.13 0.92
C LYS A 303 24.96 -5.58 0.59
N LEU A 304 24.16 -6.29 -0.21
CA LEU A 304 24.45 -7.68 -0.57
C LEU A 304 25.66 -7.75 -1.49
N THR A 305 26.49 -8.76 -1.29
CA THR A 305 27.76 -8.98 -2.00
C THR A 305 27.82 -10.41 -2.56
N GLY A 306 28.87 -10.72 -3.32
CA GLY A 306 29.08 -12.05 -3.88
C GLY A 306 28.23 -12.32 -5.12
N GLU A 307 28.10 -13.58 -5.49
CA GLU A 307 27.40 -14.00 -6.72
C GLU A 307 25.92 -14.27 -6.48
N ILE A 308 25.11 -14.22 -7.54
CA ILE A 308 23.75 -14.78 -7.50
C ILE A 308 23.89 -16.32 -7.50
N PRO A 309 23.33 -17.03 -6.49
CA PRO A 309 23.46 -18.47 -6.41
C PRO A 309 22.95 -19.20 -7.65
N LYS A 310 23.70 -20.20 -8.10
CA LYS A 310 23.29 -21.04 -9.25
C LYS A 310 21.99 -21.79 -8.99
N SER A 311 21.64 -22.03 -7.72
CA SER A 311 20.38 -22.64 -7.29
C SER A 311 19.15 -21.76 -7.57
N TYR A 312 19.31 -20.45 -7.85
CA TYR A 312 18.17 -19.56 -8.14
C TYR A 312 17.48 -19.88 -9.46
N LYS A 313 18.08 -20.70 -10.33
CA LYS A 313 17.38 -21.28 -11.48
C LYS A 313 16.27 -22.27 -11.05
N ASP A 314 16.36 -22.81 -9.83
CA ASP A 314 15.53 -23.91 -9.34
C ASP A 314 14.29 -23.43 -8.57
N PHE A 315 14.03 -22.11 -8.50
CA PHE A 315 12.80 -21.58 -7.91
C PHE A 315 11.55 -22.17 -8.60
N ALA A 316 10.66 -22.77 -7.84
CA ALA A 316 9.48 -23.45 -8.38
C ALA A 316 8.36 -22.48 -8.83
N SER A 317 8.22 -21.33 -8.16
CA SER A 317 7.08 -20.41 -8.31
C SER A 317 7.46 -18.94 -8.43
N LEU A 318 8.76 -18.60 -8.51
CA LEU A 318 9.20 -17.21 -8.50
C LEU A 318 8.77 -16.48 -9.77
N GLU A 319 8.06 -15.37 -9.57
CA GLU A 319 7.53 -14.48 -10.61
C GLU A 319 8.29 -13.15 -10.65
N TYR A 320 8.74 -12.65 -9.50
CA TYR A 320 9.40 -11.34 -9.39
C TYR A 320 10.68 -11.45 -8.56
N LEU A 321 11.81 -11.09 -9.17
CA LEU A 321 13.12 -11.07 -8.52
C LEU A 321 13.72 -9.66 -8.60
N TYR A 322 13.81 -8.98 -7.46
CA TYR A 322 14.39 -7.65 -7.34
C TYR A 322 15.67 -7.68 -6.48
N LEU A 323 16.80 -7.47 -7.13
CA LEU A 323 18.14 -7.41 -6.55
C LEU A 323 18.84 -6.07 -6.82
N GLY A 324 18.11 -5.11 -7.39
CA GLY A 324 18.65 -3.83 -7.81
C GLY A 324 19.28 -3.03 -6.65
N SER A 325 20.30 -2.22 -6.96
CA SER A 325 21.03 -1.40 -5.99
C SER A 325 21.63 -2.22 -4.82
N ASN A 326 22.59 -3.08 -5.16
CA ASN A 326 23.40 -3.87 -4.23
C ASN A 326 24.87 -3.88 -4.72
N ASP A 327 25.75 -4.59 -4.02
CA ASP A 327 27.15 -4.82 -4.41
C ASP A 327 27.37 -6.25 -4.95
N LEU A 328 26.34 -6.85 -5.58
CA LEU A 328 26.44 -8.20 -6.17
C LEU A 328 27.40 -8.18 -7.35
N SER A 329 28.14 -9.27 -7.54
CA SER A 329 29.19 -9.42 -8.55
C SER A 329 29.10 -10.79 -9.23
N GLY A 330 30.04 -11.10 -10.12
CA GLY A 330 30.09 -12.39 -10.81
C GLY A 330 29.20 -12.45 -12.04
N GLU A 331 29.16 -13.63 -12.67
CA GLU A 331 28.44 -13.87 -13.91
C GLU A 331 26.95 -14.13 -13.63
N LEU A 332 26.06 -13.52 -14.43
CA LEU A 332 24.63 -13.79 -14.35
C LEU A 332 24.34 -15.26 -14.70
N PRO A 333 23.67 -16.03 -13.83
CA PRO A 333 23.38 -17.43 -14.13
C PRO A 333 22.52 -17.59 -15.40
N THR A 334 22.98 -18.37 -16.37
CA THR A 334 22.37 -18.52 -17.72
C THR A 334 20.93 -19.05 -17.73
N ASN A 335 20.43 -19.60 -16.62
CA ASN A 335 19.08 -20.11 -16.45
C ASN A 335 18.31 -19.41 -15.31
N ILE A 336 18.77 -18.23 -14.87
CA ILE A 336 18.05 -17.44 -13.84
C ILE A 336 16.63 -17.07 -14.29
N THR A 337 16.44 -16.93 -15.61
CA THR A 337 15.16 -16.62 -16.21
C THR A 337 14.34 -17.91 -16.39
N ASN A 338 13.74 -18.34 -15.29
CA ASN A 338 12.72 -19.39 -15.27
C ASN A 338 11.50 -18.96 -16.11
N PRO A 339 10.80 -19.86 -16.83
CA PRO A 339 9.60 -19.50 -17.61
C PRO A 339 8.47 -18.83 -16.82
N LYS A 340 8.43 -18.98 -15.48
CA LYS A 340 7.47 -18.28 -14.61
C LYS A 340 7.91 -16.86 -14.24
N LEU A 341 9.19 -16.52 -14.43
CA LEU A 341 9.73 -15.22 -14.05
C LEU A 341 9.15 -14.13 -14.97
N ILE A 342 8.41 -13.21 -14.38
CA ILE A 342 7.78 -12.06 -15.03
C ILE A 342 8.75 -10.88 -14.99
N ALA A 343 9.41 -10.64 -13.85
CA ALA A 343 10.31 -9.51 -13.68
C ALA A 343 11.67 -9.91 -13.09
N LEU A 344 12.74 -9.38 -13.67
CA LEU A 344 14.10 -9.45 -13.13
C LEU A 344 14.72 -8.06 -13.07
N ASP A 345 14.99 -7.57 -11.85
CA ASP A 345 15.77 -6.35 -11.65
C ASP A 345 17.11 -6.68 -11.01
N ILE A 346 18.19 -6.44 -11.76
CA ILE A 346 19.59 -6.58 -11.34
C ILE A 346 20.35 -5.27 -11.53
N SER A 347 19.62 -4.15 -11.66
CA SER A 347 20.19 -2.83 -11.88
C SER A 347 21.16 -2.43 -10.76
N PHE A 348 22.13 -1.57 -11.06
CA PHE A 348 23.06 -1.01 -10.10
C PHE A 348 23.78 -2.07 -9.25
N ASN A 349 24.37 -3.05 -9.94
CA ASN A 349 25.24 -4.07 -9.36
C ASN A 349 26.55 -4.16 -10.18
N LEU A 350 27.48 -5.01 -9.73
CA LEU A 350 28.73 -5.35 -10.41
C LEU A 350 28.63 -6.69 -11.18
N ILE A 351 27.40 -7.14 -11.48
CA ILE A 351 27.15 -8.37 -12.24
C ILE A 351 27.55 -8.14 -13.71
N HIS A 352 28.02 -9.20 -14.36
CA HIS A 352 28.34 -9.21 -15.79
C HIS A 352 27.80 -10.46 -16.50
N GLY A 353 27.88 -10.48 -17.83
CA GLY A 353 27.46 -11.64 -18.64
C GLY A 353 26.44 -11.27 -19.70
N THR A 354 25.66 -12.27 -20.16
CA THR A 354 24.64 -12.09 -21.20
C THR A 354 23.25 -12.53 -20.75
N ILE A 355 22.21 -11.88 -21.30
CA ILE A 355 20.82 -12.35 -21.15
C ILE A 355 20.32 -12.90 -22.50
N PRO A 356 20.08 -14.22 -22.62
CA PRO A 356 19.62 -14.84 -23.86
C PRO A 356 18.22 -14.36 -24.28
N ALA A 357 18.06 -13.99 -25.56
CA ALA A 357 16.81 -13.47 -26.12
C ALA A 357 15.59 -14.41 -25.98
N ASN A 358 15.84 -15.71 -25.91
CA ASN A 358 14.84 -16.78 -25.91
C ASN A 358 14.39 -17.24 -24.52
N LYS A 359 14.94 -16.65 -23.44
CA LYS A 359 14.57 -16.99 -22.05
C LYS A 359 14.21 -15.79 -21.18
N LEU A 360 14.27 -14.55 -21.68
CA LEU A 360 14.02 -13.35 -20.88
C LEU A 360 12.73 -13.45 -20.07
N ALA A 361 12.81 -13.03 -18.79
CA ALA A 361 11.63 -12.58 -18.07
C ALA A 361 10.89 -11.55 -18.93
N SER A 362 9.57 -11.47 -18.83
CA SER A 362 8.80 -10.53 -19.66
C SER A 362 9.22 -9.08 -19.46
N SER A 363 9.87 -8.76 -18.32
CA SER A 363 10.43 -7.46 -17.99
C SER A 363 11.82 -7.63 -17.33
N VAL A 364 12.86 -7.01 -17.89
CA VAL A 364 14.21 -7.00 -17.28
C VAL A 364 14.75 -5.58 -17.11
N ASN A 365 15.31 -5.29 -15.94
CA ASN A 365 16.04 -4.08 -15.64
C ASN A 365 17.49 -4.40 -15.25
N ALA A 366 18.45 -3.91 -16.04
CA ALA A 366 19.89 -4.10 -15.80
C ALA A 366 20.68 -2.79 -15.91
N VAL A 367 20.01 -1.63 -15.76
CA VAL A 367 20.66 -0.31 -15.75
C VAL A 367 21.77 -0.27 -14.72
N GLY A 368 22.93 0.29 -15.02
CA GLY A 368 24.03 0.33 -14.04
C GLY A 368 24.91 -0.92 -13.98
N THR A 369 24.53 -1.99 -14.66
CA THR A 369 25.15 -3.32 -14.57
C THR A 369 25.77 -3.73 -15.92
N MET A 370 26.90 -4.45 -15.91
CA MET A 370 27.66 -4.80 -17.13
C MET A 370 27.07 -6.02 -17.87
N ILE A 371 25.79 -5.98 -18.21
CA ILE A 371 25.11 -7.04 -18.96
C ILE A 371 25.03 -6.69 -20.44
N THR A 372 25.41 -7.65 -21.29
CA THR A 372 25.27 -7.56 -22.75
C THR A 372 24.06 -8.39 -23.21
N GLY A 373 23.33 -7.96 -24.25
CA GLY A 373 22.14 -8.69 -24.69
C GLY A 373 21.57 -8.22 -26.02
N GLU A 374 21.00 -9.16 -26.79
CA GLU A 374 20.48 -8.92 -28.16
C GLU A 374 19.28 -7.95 -28.21
N ARG A 375 18.60 -7.70 -27.08
CA ARG A 375 17.59 -6.64 -26.96
C ARG A 375 18.19 -5.40 -26.30
N SER A 376 18.73 -4.48 -27.10
CA SER A 376 18.94 -3.05 -26.79
C SER A 376 19.55 -2.71 -25.41
N LEU A 377 20.39 -3.58 -24.84
CA LEU A 377 21.22 -3.24 -23.68
C LEU A 377 22.53 -2.56 -24.12
N ASP A 378 22.91 -2.66 -25.40
CA ASP A 378 24.11 -2.00 -25.95
C ASP A 378 24.06 -0.47 -25.84
N ASN A 379 22.87 0.15 -25.85
CA ASN A 379 22.74 1.60 -25.68
C ASN A 379 22.80 2.05 -24.20
N SER A 380 22.89 1.12 -23.25
CA SER A 380 23.03 1.41 -21.81
C SER A 380 24.48 1.62 -21.36
N LEU A 381 25.45 1.59 -22.29
CA LEU A 381 26.87 1.82 -22.01
C LEU A 381 27.12 3.11 -21.20
N CYS A 382 26.35 4.17 -21.44
CA CYS A 382 26.46 5.43 -20.71
C CYS A 382 25.98 5.36 -19.25
N LEU A 383 25.22 4.32 -18.90
CA LEU A 383 24.63 4.13 -17.58
C LEU A 383 25.35 3.05 -16.76
N ILE A 384 26.36 2.39 -17.31
CA ILE A 384 27.22 1.48 -16.54
C ILE A 384 28.01 2.31 -15.52
N LYS A 385 28.12 1.79 -14.28
CA LYS A 385 28.88 2.45 -13.20
C LYS A 385 30.28 2.83 -13.67
N ASN A 386 30.62 4.12 -13.60
CA ASN A 386 31.88 4.75 -14.03
C ASN A 386 32.16 4.83 -15.54
N ALA A 387 31.18 4.53 -16.40
CA ALA A 387 31.33 4.77 -17.84
C ALA A 387 31.22 6.27 -18.16
N VAL A 388 32.11 6.77 -19.02
CA VAL A 388 32.00 8.12 -19.57
C VAL A 388 31.28 8.03 -20.91
N CYS A 389 30.16 8.72 -21.05
CA CYS A 389 29.35 8.74 -22.27
C CYS A 389 30.02 9.68 -23.32
N THR A 390 31.07 9.20 -23.98
CA THR A 390 31.97 10.05 -24.81
C THR A 390 31.57 10.17 -26.28
N GLU A 391 30.67 9.34 -26.80
CA GLU A 391 30.26 9.44 -28.19
C GLU A 391 29.16 10.51 -28.37
N LYS A 392 29.61 11.73 -28.74
CA LYS A 392 28.81 12.92 -29.10
C LYS A 392 28.08 13.64 -27.95
N ALA A 393 28.82 14.12 -26.95
CA ALA A 393 28.29 15.11 -25.99
C ALA A 393 27.86 16.40 -26.72
N SER A 394 26.55 16.60 -26.88
CA SER A 394 26.01 17.71 -27.70
C SER A 394 24.74 18.34 -27.13
N ALA A 395 24.05 17.69 -26.19
CA ALA A 395 22.81 18.20 -25.63
C ALA A 395 23.08 19.18 -24.47
N SER A 396 22.50 20.38 -24.57
CA SER A 396 22.43 21.35 -23.47
C SER A 396 21.07 21.36 -22.78
N SER A 397 20.13 20.52 -23.20
CA SER A 397 18.81 20.39 -22.59
C SER A 397 18.13 19.09 -23.00
N PHE A 398 17.15 18.66 -22.22
CA PHE A 398 16.18 17.63 -22.59
C PHE A 398 14.84 17.93 -21.89
N SER A 399 13.73 17.48 -22.47
CA SER A 399 12.41 17.64 -21.86
C SER A 399 11.55 16.43 -22.16
N ILE A 400 10.81 15.93 -21.18
CA ILE A 400 10.11 14.64 -21.24
C ILE A 400 8.66 14.82 -20.77
N LYS A 401 7.69 14.36 -21.57
CA LYS A 401 6.29 14.22 -21.13
C LYS A 401 6.12 12.87 -20.45
N CYS A 402 6.44 12.79 -19.16
CA CYS A 402 6.41 11.55 -18.39
C CYS A 402 5.05 10.84 -18.50
N GLY A 403 5.05 9.58 -18.94
CA GLY A 403 3.85 8.76 -19.11
C GLY A 403 2.89 9.25 -20.21
N GLY A 404 3.32 10.11 -21.14
CA GLY A 404 2.45 10.68 -22.18
C GLY A 404 3.14 10.88 -23.52
N LYS A 405 2.33 11.19 -24.53
CA LYS A 405 2.81 11.47 -25.89
C LYS A 405 3.50 12.82 -25.98
N GLN A 406 4.36 12.97 -26.98
CA GLN A 406 5.02 14.25 -27.26
C GLN A 406 4.05 15.44 -27.29
N THR A 407 4.45 16.55 -26.69
CA THR A 407 3.70 17.81 -26.68
C THR A 407 4.63 19.02 -26.74
N VAL A 408 4.08 20.22 -26.95
CA VAL A 408 4.81 21.49 -26.95
C VAL A 408 4.11 22.43 -25.97
N SER A 409 4.87 23.01 -25.05
CA SER A 409 4.34 24.00 -24.11
C SER A 409 4.05 25.34 -24.79
N VAL A 410 3.31 26.20 -24.11
CA VAL A 410 3.05 27.60 -24.52
C VAL A 410 4.35 28.40 -24.67
N SER A 411 5.39 28.06 -23.90
CA SER A 411 6.73 28.68 -24.03
C SER A 411 7.53 28.17 -25.24
N GLY A 412 6.99 27.22 -26.00
CA GLY A 412 7.66 26.60 -27.16
C GLY A 412 8.60 25.44 -26.81
N THR A 413 8.65 25.01 -25.55
CA THR A 413 9.47 23.85 -25.14
C THR A 413 8.82 22.57 -25.65
N LYS A 414 9.58 21.80 -26.44
CA LYS A 414 9.15 20.49 -26.95
C LYS A 414 9.45 19.42 -25.90
N PHE A 415 8.42 18.73 -25.43
CA PHE A 415 8.54 17.59 -24.53
C PHE A 415 8.47 16.29 -25.33
N ASP A 416 9.47 15.43 -25.13
CA ASP A 416 9.58 14.14 -25.81
C ASP A 416 8.55 13.14 -25.30
N ASP A 417 8.28 12.15 -26.15
CA ASP A 417 7.30 11.09 -25.91
C ASP A 417 7.83 10.06 -24.90
N ASP A 418 7.14 9.92 -23.76
CA ASP A 418 7.34 8.85 -22.79
C ASP A 418 6.01 8.10 -22.61
N SER A 419 5.38 7.70 -23.72
CA SER A 419 4.15 6.90 -23.71
C SER A 419 4.39 5.39 -23.77
N GLU A 420 5.66 4.96 -23.78
CA GLU A 420 6.03 3.55 -23.81
C GLU A 420 5.43 2.78 -22.62
N THR A 421 5.03 1.53 -22.87
CA THR A 421 4.47 0.66 -21.84
C THR A 421 5.60 0.07 -21.01
N LEU A 422 5.81 0.63 -19.83
CA LEU A 422 6.74 0.07 -18.85
C LEU A 422 6.06 -1.04 -18.04
N GLY A 423 6.87 -1.98 -17.60
CA GLY A 423 6.50 -3.10 -16.76
C GLY A 423 7.17 -3.06 -15.38
N PRO A 424 7.10 -4.18 -14.65
CA PRO A 424 7.58 -4.30 -13.27
C PRO A 424 9.11 -4.21 -13.08
N ALA A 425 9.88 -4.35 -14.15
CA ALA A 425 11.33 -4.14 -14.16
C ALA A 425 11.73 -3.70 -15.57
N SER A 426 11.78 -2.39 -15.83
CA SER A 426 11.92 -1.88 -17.18
C SER A 426 12.98 -0.80 -17.32
N PHE A 427 13.52 -0.74 -18.52
CA PHE A 427 14.37 0.34 -19.00
C PHE A 427 13.92 0.72 -20.41
N TYR A 428 13.81 2.02 -20.66
CA TYR A 428 13.47 2.56 -21.98
C TYR A 428 14.37 3.73 -22.32
N MET A 429 14.88 3.74 -23.55
CA MET A 429 15.68 4.81 -24.12
C MET A 429 14.80 5.65 -25.05
N GLY A 430 14.76 6.96 -24.84
CA GLY A 430 14.03 7.87 -25.71
C GLY A 430 14.57 7.85 -27.14
N SER A 431 13.71 8.13 -28.12
CA SER A 431 14.06 8.05 -29.55
C SER A 431 15.22 8.95 -30.02
N ASN A 432 15.52 10.03 -29.28
CA ASN A 432 16.65 10.91 -29.53
C ASN A 432 17.92 10.52 -28.76
N GLU A 433 17.86 9.47 -27.93
CA GLU A 433 18.94 8.96 -27.09
C GLU A 433 19.55 10.01 -26.14
N HIS A 434 18.82 11.10 -25.85
CA HIS A 434 19.23 12.13 -24.90
C HIS A 434 18.64 11.93 -23.50
N TRP A 435 17.72 10.99 -23.36
CA TRP A 435 17.18 10.61 -22.06
C TRP A 435 16.73 9.16 -22.04
N SER A 436 16.60 8.63 -20.84
CA SER A 436 16.03 7.30 -20.60
C SER A 436 15.27 7.27 -19.28
N VAL A 437 14.46 6.21 -19.11
CA VAL A 437 13.68 5.95 -17.90
C VAL A 437 13.89 4.51 -17.44
N SER A 438 13.98 4.31 -16.13
CA SER A 438 14.02 3.02 -15.47
C SER A 438 12.93 2.95 -14.40
N SER A 439 12.17 1.87 -14.38
CA SER A 439 11.08 1.65 -13.41
C SER A 439 11.19 0.25 -12.82
N SER A 440 10.92 0.13 -11.52
CA SER A 440 10.98 -1.13 -10.78
C SER A 440 9.81 -1.32 -9.83
N GLY A 441 9.56 -2.58 -9.45
CA GLY A 441 8.60 -3.03 -8.46
C GLY A 441 7.22 -3.41 -9.01
N ILE A 442 6.34 -3.86 -8.12
CA ILE A 442 4.95 -4.23 -8.42
C ILE A 442 3.94 -3.60 -7.45
N PHE A 443 2.79 -3.23 -7.98
CA PHE A 443 1.59 -2.88 -7.21
C PHE A 443 0.89 -4.15 -6.72
N ILE A 444 1.44 -4.80 -5.69
CA ILE A 444 0.93 -6.08 -5.16
C ILE A 444 -0.56 -5.95 -4.79
N ASN A 445 -1.39 -6.90 -5.23
CA ASN A 445 -2.84 -6.92 -5.00
C ASN A 445 -3.63 -5.73 -5.61
N ASN A 446 -3.12 -5.08 -6.65
CA ASN A 446 -3.88 -4.04 -7.37
C ASN A 446 -5.04 -4.67 -8.18
N PRO A 447 -6.31 -4.33 -7.90
CA PRO A 447 -7.46 -4.87 -8.61
C PRO A 447 -7.52 -4.46 -10.09
N ASN A 448 -6.84 -3.37 -10.47
CA ASN A 448 -6.82 -2.84 -11.83
C ASN A 448 -5.62 -3.35 -12.66
N GLY A 449 -4.85 -4.29 -12.12
CA GLY A 449 -3.61 -4.77 -12.73
C GLY A 449 -2.42 -3.80 -12.56
N PRO A 450 -1.24 -4.15 -13.09
CA PRO A 450 -0.06 -3.32 -12.97
C PRO A 450 -0.16 -2.10 -13.92
N ILE A 451 -0.42 -0.93 -13.35
CA ILE A 451 -0.55 0.35 -14.07
C ILE A 451 0.68 1.21 -13.76
N TYR A 452 1.46 1.58 -14.77
CA TYR A 452 2.66 2.42 -14.63
C TYR A 452 2.46 3.85 -15.18
N THR A 453 1.24 4.18 -15.59
CA THR A 453 0.85 5.52 -16.04
C THR A 453 -0.47 5.93 -15.42
N ALA A 454 -0.55 7.15 -14.93
CA ALA A 454 -1.79 7.78 -14.50
C ALA A 454 -2.27 8.75 -15.58
N GLN A 455 -3.59 8.86 -15.74
CA GLN A 455 -4.21 9.79 -16.69
C GLN A 455 -5.49 10.38 -16.12
N THR A 456 -5.83 11.59 -16.56
CA THR A 456 -7.10 12.25 -16.23
C THR A 456 -7.61 13.08 -17.39
N ASP A 457 -8.93 13.08 -17.58
CA ASP A 457 -9.62 13.97 -18.53
C ASP A 457 -9.91 15.36 -17.92
N SER A 458 -9.72 15.51 -16.61
CA SER A 458 -9.97 16.77 -15.91
C SER A 458 -9.00 17.86 -16.33
N GLN A 459 -9.50 19.11 -16.38
CA GLN A 459 -8.63 20.26 -16.60
C GLN A 459 -7.66 20.45 -15.43
N ILE A 460 -6.40 20.72 -15.75
CA ILE A 460 -5.37 21.03 -14.76
C ILE A 460 -5.30 22.55 -14.58
N THR A 461 -5.37 22.99 -13.34
CA THR A 461 -5.33 24.41 -12.96
C THR A 461 -3.91 24.84 -12.55
N ASN A 462 -3.70 26.14 -12.31
CA ASN A 462 -2.38 26.75 -12.03
C ASN A 462 -1.35 26.62 -13.17
N THR A 463 -1.80 26.42 -14.40
CA THR A 463 -0.94 26.33 -15.58
C THR A 463 -1.68 26.78 -16.83
N LEU A 464 -0.93 27.25 -17.83
CA LEU A 464 -1.43 27.43 -19.21
C LEU A 464 -1.24 26.14 -20.04
N ASP A 465 -0.42 25.21 -19.56
CA ASP A 465 -0.04 23.95 -20.21
C ASP A 465 -0.82 22.76 -19.65
N SER A 466 -2.15 22.81 -19.60
CA SER A 466 -2.92 21.74 -18.93
C SER A 466 -2.62 20.33 -19.46
N GLU A 467 -2.43 20.18 -20.77
CA GLU A 467 -2.13 18.87 -21.40
C GLU A 467 -0.80 18.27 -20.92
N LEU A 468 0.15 19.10 -20.48
CA LEU A 468 1.43 18.65 -19.93
C LEU A 468 1.26 17.88 -18.61
N TYR A 469 0.14 18.04 -17.91
CA TYR A 469 -0.09 17.46 -16.58
C TYR A 469 -1.19 16.40 -16.54
N LYS A 470 -1.92 16.19 -17.65
CA LYS A 470 -3.03 15.22 -17.72
C LYS A 470 -2.60 13.76 -17.71
N THR A 471 -1.34 13.49 -18.04
CA THR A 471 -0.72 12.17 -17.84
C THR A 471 0.49 12.29 -16.92
N ALA A 472 0.79 11.20 -16.22
CA ALA A 472 1.97 11.10 -15.38
C ALA A 472 2.52 9.67 -15.37
N ARG A 473 3.83 9.54 -15.24
CA ARG A 473 4.48 8.25 -14.98
C ARG A 473 4.39 7.94 -13.49
N ILE A 474 4.05 6.69 -13.14
CA ILE A 474 4.02 6.19 -11.77
C ILE A 474 4.84 4.91 -11.63
N SER A 475 5.32 4.65 -10.42
CA SER A 475 6.06 3.42 -10.10
C SER A 475 5.76 2.99 -8.67
N PRO A 476 5.74 1.68 -8.38
CA PRO A 476 5.51 1.19 -7.03
C PRO A 476 6.73 1.34 -6.12
N THR A 477 7.97 1.29 -6.63
CA THR A 477 9.17 1.36 -5.76
C THR A 477 10.14 2.45 -6.20
N SER A 478 10.61 2.40 -7.44
CA SER A 478 11.68 3.27 -7.94
C SER A 478 11.40 3.67 -9.37
N LEU A 479 11.41 4.98 -9.62
CA LEU A 479 11.32 5.58 -10.95
C LEU A 479 12.52 6.51 -11.15
N ARG A 480 13.35 6.23 -12.15
CA ARG A 480 14.54 7.01 -12.46
C ARG A 480 14.49 7.53 -13.87
N TYR A 481 14.81 8.80 -14.05
CA TYR A 481 15.04 9.40 -15.35
C TYR A 481 16.50 9.82 -15.46
N TYR A 482 17.08 9.58 -16.63
CA TYR A 482 18.44 10.00 -16.93
C TYR A 482 18.45 11.00 -18.06
N GLY A 483 19.18 12.09 -17.91
CA GLY A 483 19.68 12.88 -19.02
C GLY A 483 21.00 12.28 -19.51
N LEU A 484 21.16 12.09 -20.81
CA LEU A 484 22.29 11.40 -21.41
C LEU A 484 23.01 12.31 -22.42
N ARG A 485 24.31 12.07 -22.63
CA ARG A 485 25.16 12.82 -23.59
C ARG A 485 25.10 14.33 -23.37
N LEU A 486 24.90 14.75 -22.11
CA LEU A 486 24.83 16.14 -21.71
C LEU A 486 26.23 16.76 -21.72
N LYS A 487 26.34 18.05 -21.98
CA LYS A 487 27.59 18.78 -21.72
C LYS A 487 27.88 18.77 -20.22
N ASN A 488 29.14 18.76 -19.84
CA ASN A 488 29.47 18.96 -18.44
C ASN A 488 29.22 20.41 -18.06
N GLY A 489 28.70 20.64 -16.86
CA GLY A 489 28.34 21.97 -16.37
C GLY A 489 27.14 21.94 -15.44
N THR A 490 26.68 23.14 -15.10
CA THR A 490 25.52 23.34 -14.21
C THR A 490 24.23 23.32 -15.03
N TYR A 491 23.24 22.62 -14.52
CA TYR A 491 21.91 22.53 -15.11
C TYR A 491 20.84 23.03 -14.14
N SER A 492 19.81 23.67 -14.70
CA SER A 492 18.52 23.88 -14.05
C SER A 492 17.63 22.67 -14.34
N ILE A 493 16.91 22.21 -13.32
CA ILE A 493 16.06 21.01 -13.36
C ILE A 493 14.68 21.41 -12.89
N ASP A 494 13.72 21.37 -13.80
CA ASP A 494 12.33 21.73 -13.60
C ASP A 494 11.51 20.43 -13.59
N LEU A 495 11.02 20.06 -12.41
CA LEU A 495 10.18 18.87 -12.21
C LEU A 495 8.71 19.29 -12.12
N HIS A 496 7.91 18.77 -13.04
CA HIS A 496 6.49 19.07 -13.16
C HIS A 496 5.65 17.94 -12.56
N PHE A 497 4.74 18.31 -11.67
CA PHE A 497 3.86 17.39 -10.95
C PHE A 497 2.41 17.83 -10.99
N SER A 498 1.51 16.85 -10.92
CA SER A 498 0.12 17.02 -10.54
C SER A 498 -0.38 15.70 -9.97
N GLU A 499 -1.00 15.72 -8.80
CA GLU A 499 -1.74 14.55 -8.30
C GLU A 499 -3.05 14.45 -9.07
N ILE A 500 -3.25 13.33 -9.77
CA ILE A 500 -4.37 13.13 -10.70
C ILE A 500 -5.16 11.84 -10.44
N GLN A 501 -4.73 11.03 -9.47
CA GLN A 501 -5.43 9.81 -9.05
C GLN A 501 -6.19 10.02 -7.74
N MET A 502 -5.61 10.76 -6.78
CA MET A 502 -6.25 11.10 -5.50
C MET A 502 -6.97 12.45 -5.63
N ASP A 503 -8.31 12.45 -5.49
CA ASP A 503 -9.13 13.66 -5.64
C ASP A 503 -9.11 14.56 -4.39
N ASP A 504 -9.70 15.76 -4.49
CA ASP A 504 -9.83 16.72 -3.39
C ASP A 504 -11.11 16.57 -2.56
N SER A 505 -11.86 15.49 -2.74
CA SER A 505 -13.18 15.38 -2.13
C SER A 505 -13.07 15.36 -0.62
N GLN A 506 -13.40 16.48 0.03
CA GLN A 506 -13.48 16.57 1.49
C GLN A 506 -14.68 15.80 2.02
N ASP A 507 -15.70 15.62 1.18
CA ASP A 507 -16.93 14.91 1.49
C ASP A 507 -16.89 13.46 1.02
N SER A 508 -15.71 12.92 0.65
CA SER A 508 -15.55 11.50 0.35
C SER A 508 -14.27 10.92 0.90
N TRP A 509 -14.35 9.68 1.36
CA TRP A 509 -13.18 8.95 1.86
C TRP A 509 -12.07 8.81 0.81
N LYS A 510 -12.42 8.86 -0.47
CA LYS A 510 -11.47 8.82 -1.60
C LYS A 510 -10.50 10.01 -1.61
N GLY A 511 -10.90 11.14 -1.03
CA GLY A 511 -10.07 12.33 -0.91
C GLY A 511 -9.08 12.29 0.27
N LEU A 512 -9.17 11.28 1.14
CA LEU A 512 -8.30 11.13 2.32
C LEU A 512 -6.93 10.52 1.98
N GLY A 513 -6.73 10.08 0.74
CA GLY A 513 -5.49 9.47 0.28
C GLY A 513 -4.30 10.41 0.37
N ARG A 514 -3.13 9.84 0.71
CA ARG A 514 -1.83 10.53 0.77
C ARG A 514 -0.81 9.76 -0.04
N ARG A 515 -0.12 10.44 -0.95
CA ARG A 515 1.01 9.89 -1.69
C ARG A 515 2.29 10.55 -1.21
N LEU A 516 3.29 9.74 -0.86
CA LEU A 516 4.58 10.19 -0.35
C LEU A 516 5.70 9.47 -1.09
N PHE A 517 6.74 10.21 -1.49
CA PHE A 517 7.96 9.66 -2.08
C PHE A 517 9.13 10.64 -1.93
N ASP A 518 10.35 10.15 -1.98
CA ASP A 518 11.55 10.96 -1.93
C ASP A 518 12.01 11.35 -3.35
N ILE A 519 12.68 12.50 -3.47
CA ILE A 519 13.31 12.97 -4.71
C ILE A 519 14.82 13.04 -4.47
N TYR A 520 15.58 12.39 -5.35
CA TYR A 520 17.02 12.42 -5.40
C TYR A 520 17.49 13.00 -6.74
N ILE A 521 18.55 13.81 -6.70
CA ILE A 521 19.20 14.35 -7.89
C ILE A 521 20.69 14.07 -7.75
N GLN A 522 21.27 13.39 -8.75
CA GLN A 522 22.67 12.92 -8.72
C GLN A 522 23.00 12.13 -7.44
N GLY A 523 22.04 11.34 -6.93
CA GLY A 523 22.19 10.53 -5.72
C GLY A 523 21.94 11.26 -4.40
N GLU A 524 21.85 12.59 -4.40
CA GLU A 524 21.57 13.38 -3.19
C GLU A 524 20.06 13.53 -2.97
N ARG A 525 19.56 13.24 -1.76
CA ARG A 525 18.14 13.44 -1.44
C ARG A 525 17.83 14.93 -1.30
N VAL A 526 17.10 15.49 -2.26
CA VAL A 526 16.72 16.90 -2.29
C VAL A 526 15.34 17.17 -1.68
N VAL A 527 14.46 16.16 -1.68
CA VAL A 527 13.15 16.23 -1.01
C VAL A 527 12.86 14.89 -0.34
N GLN A 528 12.37 14.93 0.89
CA GLN A 528 11.92 13.75 1.64
C GLN A 528 10.42 13.81 1.84
N ASP A 529 9.74 12.67 1.75
CA ASP A 529 8.29 12.52 2.00
C ASP A 529 7.45 13.54 1.19
N PHE A 530 7.78 13.73 -0.09
CA PHE A 530 7.13 14.69 -0.97
C PHE A 530 5.66 14.32 -1.23
N ASN A 531 4.77 15.25 -0.91
CA ASN A 531 3.33 15.14 -1.13
C ASN A 531 2.87 16.19 -2.15
N VAL A 532 2.71 15.77 -3.41
CA VAL A 532 2.33 16.65 -4.53
C VAL A 532 1.02 17.39 -4.24
N LYS A 533 0.00 16.68 -3.76
CA LYS A 533 -1.33 17.24 -3.50
C LYS A 533 -1.28 18.32 -2.41
N GLU A 534 -0.53 18.08 -1.35
CA GLU A 534 -0.38 19.03 -0.24
C GLU A 534 0.38 20.28 -0.67
N GLU A 535 1.52 20.13 -1.36
CA GLU A 535 2.31 21.25 -1.84
C GLU A 535 1.57 22.08 -2.92
N ALA A 536 0.83 21.43 -3.81
CA ALA A 536 -0.01 22.08 -4.82
C ALA A 536 -1.30 22.71 -4.23
N ARG A 537 -1.60 22.45 -2.95
CA ARG A 537 -2.86 22.81 -2.28
C ARG A 537 -4.09 22.27 -3.01
N GLY A 538 -4.00 21.02 -3.45
CA GLY A 538 -5.07 20.28 -4.09
C GLY A 538 -4.58 19.36 -5.22
N SER A 539 -5.45 18.43 -5.61
CA SER A 539 -5.34 17.60 -6.80
C SER A 539 -5.59 18.41 -8.07
N LYS A 540 -5.19 17.86 -9.23
CA LYS A 540 -5.43 18.45 -10.57
C LYS A 540 -4.94 19.90 -10.67
N LYS A 541 -3.84 20.19 -9.99
CA LYS A 541 -3.13 21.47 -9.96
C LYS A 541 -1.69 21.23 -10.37
N ALA A 542 -1.22 22.02 -11.31
CA ALA A 542 0.18 22.02 -11.70
C ALA A 542 1.05 22.52 -10.54
N LEU A 543 2.11 21.77 -10.27
CA LEU A 543 3.16 22.11 -9.33
C LEU A 543 4.52 21.97 -10.02
N LEU A 544 5.31 23.04 -9.96
CA LEU A 544 6.66 23.10 -10.51
C LEU A 544 7.68 23.17 -9.37
N LYS A 545 8.68 22.29 -9.38
CA LYS A 545 9.81 22.30 -8.44
C LYS A 545 11.10 22.47 -9.21
N ASN A 546 11.90 23.46 -8.81
CA ASN A 546 13.15 23.80 -9.48
C ASN A 546 14.33 23.37 -8.61
N PHE A 547 15.30 22.74 -9.23
CA PHE A 547 16.55 22.31 -8.61
C PHE A 547 17.73 22.67 -9.52
N SER A 548 18.94 22.51 -9.02
CA SER A 548 20.15 22.63 -9.82
C SER A 548 21.12 21.51 -9.47
N ALA A 549 21.83 21.01 -10.48
CA ALA A 549 22.88 20.02 -10.30
C ALA A 549 24.00 20.22 -11.30
N ASN A 550 25.19 19.75 -10.92
CA ASN A 550 26.33 19.66 -11.82
C ASN A 550 26.36 18.31 -12.51
N VAL A 551 26.58 18.34 -13.81
CA VAL A 551 26.84 17.16 -14.64
C VAL A 551 28.35 17.09 -14.89
N THR A 552 28.97 15.96 -14.50
CA THR A 552 30.43 15.75 -14.58
C THR A 552 30.83 14.58 -15.47
N ASN A 553 29.91 13.64 -15.73
CA ASN A 553 30.11 12.43 -16.52
C ASN A 553 29.13 12.35 -17.71
N ASN A 554 28.64 13.50 -18.19
CA ASN A 554 27.65 13.61 -19.28
C ASN A 554 26.28 12.97 -18.97
N VAL A 555 26.02 12.59 -17.72
CA VAL A 555 24.77 11.99 -17.26
C VAL A 555 24.19 12.79 -16.09
N LEU A 556 22.88 12.98 -16.11
CA LEU A 556 22.10 13.50 -14.99
C LEU A 556 21.14 12.42 -14.50
N ASP A 557 21.22 12.04 -13.23
CA ASP A 557 20.26 11.12 -12.58
C ASP A 557 19.20 11.89 -11.78
N ILE A 558 17.93 11.60 -12.05
CA ILE A 558 16.77 12.07 -11.27
C ILE A 558 16.01 10.83 -10.81
N HIS A 559 15.97 10.61 -9.50
CA HIS A 559 15.40 9.41 -8.91
C HIS A 559 14.25 9.75 -7.96
N PHE A 560 13.09 9.17 -8.24
CA PHE A 560 11.89 9.22 -7.42
C PHE A 560 11.71 7.88 -6.72
N PHE A 561 11.78 7.89 -5.38
CA PHE A 561 11.86 6.67 -4.58
C PHE A 561 10.70 6.59 -3.58
N TRP A 562 9.94 5.50 -3.61
CA TRP A 562 8.88 5.28 -2.65
C TRP A 562 9.41 4.60 -1.39
N ALA A 563 9.59 5.29 -0.28
CA ALA A 563 10.09 4.72 0.99
C ALA A 563 9.03 3.94 1.81
N GLY A 564 8.07 3.27 1.16
CA GLY A 564 7.03 2.50 1.88
C GLY A 564 5.93 3.35 2.55
N LYS A 565 5.90 4.66 2.27
CA LYS A 565 5.04 5.65 2.94
C LYS A 565 3.87 6.14 2.08
N GLY A 566 2.87 6.70 2.74
CA GLY A 566 1.60 7.11 2.13
C GLY A 566 0.57 5.99 2.17
N THR A 567 -0.69 6.36 1.98
CA THR A 567 -1.82 5.44 2.09
C THR A 567 -1.76 4.40 0.98
N CYS A 568 -1.75 3.12 1.32
CA CYS A 568 -1.70 2.04 0.34
C CYS A 568 -2.96 1.93 -0.52
N CYS A 569 -4.09 2.38 0.01
CA CYS A 569 -5.38 1.78 -0.28
C CYS A 569 -6.48 2.80 -0.65
N ILE A 570 -6.09 4.04 -0.97
CA ILE A 570 -7.01 5.14 -1.32
C ILE A 570 -6.54 5.78 -2.64
N PRO A 571 -7.41 5.94 -3.66
CA PRO A 571 -8.83 5.56 -3.69
C PRO A 571 -9.07 4.07 -3.94
N PHE A 572 -8.04 3.30 -4.30
CA PHE A 572 -8.09 1.84 -4.39
C PHE A 572 -6.75 1.23 -3.99
N GLN A 573 -6.75 -0.08 -3.75
CA GLN A 573 -5.57 -0.85 -3.36
C GLN A 573 -4.39 -0.60 -4.30
N SER A 574 -3.23 -0.33 -3.71
CA SER A 574 -1.97 -0.08 -4.38
C SER A 574 -1.91 1.22 -5.17
N THR A 575 -2.51 2.28 -4.62
CA THR A 575 -2.31 3.67 -5.08
C THR A 575 -1.26 4.36 -4.23
N PHE A 576 0.01 4.06 -4.48
CA PHE A 576 1.16 4.65 -3.78
C PHE A 576 2.35 4.86 -4.74
N GLY A 577 3.47 5.34 -4.22
CA GLY A 577 4.70 5.55 -4.98
C GLY A 577 4.75 6.85 -5.77
N PRO A 578 5.86 7.15 -6.46
CA PRO A 578 6.05 8.40 -7.16
C PRO A 578 5.06 8.64 -8.30
N ILE A 579 4.78 9.92 -8.55
CA ILE A 579 4.00 10.40 -9.70
C ILE A 579 4.71 11.62 -10.30
N VAL A 580 4.96 11.62 -11.61
CA VAL A 580 5.70 12.70 -12.31
C VAL A 580 5.03 13.01 -13.64
N SER A 581 4.72 14.27 -13.90
CA SER A 581 4.00 14.70 -15.12
C SER A 581 4.92 15.06 -16.27
N ALA A 582 6.03 15.73 -15.96
CA ALA A 582 7.03 16.13 -16.95
C ALA A 582 8.36 16.50 -16.28
N ILE A 583 9.43 16.49 -17.07
CA ILE A 583 10.77 16.92 -16.67
C ILE A 583 11.27 17.89 -17.75
N HIS A 584 11.83 19.02 -17.36
CA HIS A 584 12.58 19.89 -18.24
C HIS A 584 13.94 20.20 -17.61
N VAL A 585 15.01 20.05 -18.38
CA VAL A 585 16.36 20.28 -17.91
C VAL A 585 17.10 21.11 -18.95
N SER A 586 17.78 22.16 -18.51
CA SER A 586 18.55 23.06 -19.39
C SER A 586 19.84 23.52 -18.72
N GLN A 587 20.90 23.66 -19.51
CA GLN A 587 22.20 24.15 -19.06
C GLN A 587 22.11 25.65 -18.73
N VAL A 588 22.69 26.05 -17.60
CA VAL A 588 22.70 27.43 -17.09
C VAL A 588 23.77 28.27 -17.79
#